data_AF-A0A4R6VDS3-F1
#
_entry.id   AF-A0A4R6VDS3-F1
#
_cell.length_a   1.000
_cell.length_b   1.000
_cell.length_c   1.000
_cell.angle_alpha   90.00
_cell.angle_beta   90.00
_cell.angle_gamma   90.00
#
_symmetry.space_group_name_H-M   'P 1'
#
loop_
_entity.id
_entity.type
_entity.pdbx_description
1 polymer ?
#
loop_
_entity_poly.entity_id
_entity_poly.type
_entity_poly.pdbx_seq_one_letter_code
_entity_poly.pdbx_strand_id
1 'polypeptide(L)'
;MATDALAVPDLAGVVVGWRAWRVVQRPGGPELVAPVQGTRWSPGRATHARCTSGRHDPGAVPAEGCRCGLYAVADPLGVVGHDGPGAVLGCVALYGDLLEGTQGWRASRGVPRLLLAGPDVDEATCTRLAARYGVPVRRSATSLRALAAGLSERRDRADALRDAVRAAADGTESPVDLVDGVLHELSSGPGRAGRPTALLLVLAAAVVMWLLTAATLVLAAA
;
A
#
# COMPACT_ATOMS: atom_id res chain seq x y z
N MET A 1 -1.70 -18.48 -32.15
CA MET A 1 -1.64 -17.23 -31.36
C MET A 1 -1.28 -17.65 -29.95
N ALA A 2 -0.03 -17.43 -29.53
CA ALA A 2 0.45 -17.86 -28.23
C ALA A 2 -0.05 -16.90 -27.16
N THR A 3 -0.81 -17.42 -26.21
CA THR A 3 -1.17 -16.73 -24.96
C THR A 3 0.13 -16.53 -24.19
N ASP A 4 0.62 -15.29 -24.18
CA ASP A 4 1.67 -14.84 -23.28
C ASP A 4 1.07 -14.85 -21.87
N ALA A 5 1.06 -16.03 -21.25
CA ALA A 5 0.85 -16.14 -19.82
C ALA A 5 1.85 -15.18 -19.17
N LEU A 6 1.40 -14.43 -18.17
CA LEU A 6 2.16 -13.48 -17.34
C LEU A 6 3.32 -14.15 -16.57
N ALA A 7 4.16 -14.90 -17.26
CA ALA A 7 5.40 -15.47 -16.78
C ALA A 7 6.33 -14.28 -16.55
N VAL A 8 6.36 -13.83 -15.31
CA VAL A 8 7.41 -12.91 -14.90
C VAL A 8 8.68 -13.73 -14.84
N PRO A 9 9.70 -13.36 -15.63
CA PRO A 9 10.88 -14.18 -15.72
C PRO A 9 11.56 -14.28 -14.35
N ASP A 10 11.98 -15.50 -14.00
CA ASP A 10 12.92 -15.82 -12.92
C ASP A 10 14.24 -15.11 -13.20
N LEU A 11 14.29 -13.82 -12.86
CA LEU A 11 15.46 -12.96 -13.02
C LEU A 11 15.90 -12.56 -11.62
N ALA A 12 17.14 -12.90 -11.28
CA ALA A 12 17.89 -12.15 -10.28
C ALA A 12 17.75 -10.66 -10.65
N GLY A 13 16.94 -9.91 -9.89
CA GLY A 13 16.57 -8.52 -10.22
C GLY A 13 15.08 -8.16 -10.11
N VAL A 14 14.18 -9.08 -9.76
CA VAL A 14 12.79 -8.73 -9.41
C VAL A 14 12.69 -8.31 -7.94
N VAL A 15 12.16 -7.11 -7.69
CA VAL A 15 11.83 -6.64 -6.34
C VAL A 15 10.33 -6.45 -6.19
N VAL A 16 9.76 -6.97 -5.10
CA VAL A 16 8.37 -6.74 -4.72
C VAL A 16 8.32 -5.69 -3.62
N GLY A 17 7.59 -4.60 -3.88
CA GLY A 17 7.38 -3.53 -2.92
C GLY A 17 5.94 -3.02 -2.92
N TRP A 18 5.65 -2.10 -2.01
CA TRP A 18 4.35 -1.49 -1.85
C TRP A 18 4.19 -0.26 -2.75
N ARG A 19 2.98 -0.05 -3.25
CA ARG A 19 2.65 1.09 -4.10
C ARG A 19 1.20 1.53 -3.91
N ALA A 20 0.96 2.83 -4.11
CA ALA A 20 -0.37 3.38 -4.27
C ALA A 20 -0.69 3.72 -5.74
N TRP A 21 -1.96 3.56 -6.10
CA TRP A 21 -2.55 4.00 -7.35
C TRP A 21 -3.84 4.77 -7.06
N ARG A 22 -4.32 5.52 -8.07
CA ARG A 22 -5.72 5.93 -8.13
C ARG A 22 -6.44 5.13 -9.20
N VAL A 23 -7.71 4.83 -8.93
CA VAL A 23 -8.62 4.24 -9.90
C VAL A 23 -9.35 5.36 -10.62
N VAL A 24 -9.27 5.36 -11.95
CA VAL A 24 -9.98 6.32 -12.81
C VAL A 24 -10.93 5.53 -13.71
N GLN A 25 -12.22 5.90 -13.72
CA GLN A 25 -13.17 5.33 -14.66
C GLN A 25 -12.95 5.91 -16.06
N ARG A 26 -12.88 5.04 -17.07
CA ARG A 26 -12.76 5.39 -18.49
C ARG A 26 -13.80 4.61 -19.31
N PRO A 27 -14.08 5.00 -20.57
CA PRO A 27 -15.00 4.24 -21.43
C PRO A 27 -14.67 2.75 -21.57
N GLY A 28 -13.38 2.37 -21.46
CA GLY A 28 -12.93 0.98 -21.50
C GLY A 28 -12.83 0.27 -20.15
N GLY A 29 -13.39 0.84 -19.07
CA GLY A 29 -13.33 0.32 -17.70
C GLY A 29 -12.38 1.08 -16.77
N PRO A 30 -12.24 0.62 -15.50
CA PRO A 30 -11.39 1.28 -14.52
C PRO A 30 -9.91 1.07 -14.85
N GLU A 31 -9.11 2.13 -14.70
CA GLU A 31 -7.66 2.11 -14.93
C GLU A 31 -6.90 2.55 -13.69
N LEU A 32 -5.75 1.91 -13.44
CA LEU A 32 -4.79 2.32 -12.44
C LEU A 32 -3.89 3.42 -13.01
N VAL A 33 -3.81 4.54 -12.29
CA VAL A 33 -2.91 5.65 -12.63
C VAL A 33 -2.00 6.00 -11.46
N ALA A 34 -0.78 6.47 -11.76
CA ALA A 34 0.12 6.99 -10.75
C ALA A 34 -0.50 8.22 -10.07
N PRO A 35 -0.52 8.31 -8.72
CA PRO A 35 -1.18 9.41 -8.02
C PRO A 35 -0.60 10.79 -8.36
N VAL A 36 0.72 10.89 -8.56
CA VAL A 36 1.38 12.19 -8.81
C VAL A 36 1.45 12.52 -10.30
N GLN A 37 2.05 11.66 -11.10
CA GLN A 37 2.34 11.95 -12.52
C GLN A 37 1.22 11.55 -13.48
N GLY A 38 0.17 10.86 -13.01
CA GLY A 38 -0.93 10.39 -13.85
C GLY A 38 -0.56 9.27 -14.83
N THR A 39 0.68 8.74 -14.76
CA THR A 39 1.15 7.63 -15.60
C THR A 39 0.20 6.45 -15.52
N ARG A 40 -0.32 6.01 -16.67
CA ARG A 40 -1.22 4.86 -16.75
C ARG A 40 -0.46 3.55 -16.59
N TRP A 41 -1.03 2.63 -15.83
CA TRP A 41 -0.50 1.29 -15.65
C TRP A 41 -1.18 0.33 -16.62
N SER A 42 -0.36 -0.33 -17.43
CA SER A 42 -0.82 -1.27 -18.45
C SER A 42 -1.49 -2.48 -17.79
N PRO A 43 -2.71 -2.84 -18.19
CA PRO A 43 -3.35 -4.04 -17.66
C PRO A 43 -2.74 -5.33 -18.23
N GLY A 44 -2.58 -6.34 -17.37
CA GLY A 44 -2.15 -7.68 -17.75
C GLY A 44 -0.75 -7.77 -18.37
N ARG A 45 0.06 -6.71 -18.31
CA ARG A 45 1.43 -6.69 -18.84
C ARG A 45 2.31 -5.66 -18.13
N ALA A 46 3.60 -5.71 -18.43
CA ALA A 46 4.57 -4.72 -17.95
C ALA A 46 4.16 -3.29 -18.30
N THR A 47 4.11 -2.43 -17.28
CA THR A 47 4.17 -0.98 -17.48
C THR A 47 5.63 -0.61 -17.67
N HIS A 48 5.94 0.14 -18.72
CA HIS A 48 7.28 0.67 -18.97
C HIS A 48 7.34 2.13 -18.53
N ALA A 49 8.33 2.46 -17.70
CA ALA A 49 8.61 3.84 -17.37
C ALA A 49 9.16 4.57 -18.61
N ARG A 50 8.88 5.87 -18.68
CA ARG A 50 9.49 6.78 -19.66
C ARG A 50 9.82 8.09 -18.98
N CYS A 51 10.92 8.72 -19.37
CA CYS A 51 11.25 10.06 -18.91
C CYS A 51 10.58 11.10 -19.80
N THR A 52 9.93 12.09 -19.19
CA THR A 52 9.31 13.23 -19.87
C THR A 52 10.07 14.54 -19.65
N SER A 53 11.21 14.51 -18.96
CA SER A 53 11.97 15.72 -18.61
C SER A 53 12.85 16.27 -19.73
N GLY A 54 13.14 15.47 -20.76
CA GLY A 54 14.06 15.82 -21.85
C GLY A 54 15.55 15.88 -21.46
N ARG A 55 15.92 15.56 -20.21
CA ARG A 55 17.30 15.68 -19.70
C ARG A 55 18.23 14.52 -20.07
N HIS A 56 17.67 13.40 -20.52
CA HIS A 56 18.38 12.19 -20.90
C HIS A 56 17.51 11.37 -21.86
N ASP A 57 18.03 10.27 -22.41
CA ASP A 57 17.27 9.34 -23.25
C ASP A 57 15.97 8.90 -22.53
N PRO A 58 14.78 9.13 -23.12
CA PRO A 58 13.49 8.72 -22.55
C PRO A 58 13.37 7.23 -22.22
N GLY A 59 14.15 6.36 -22.87
CA GLY A 59 14.20 4.92 -22.63
C GLY A 59 15.21 4.50 -21.57
N ALA A 60 16.25 5.30 -21.31
CA ALA A 60 17.24 5.05 -20.26
C ALA A 60 16.68 5.46 -18.88
N VAL A 61 15.79 4.63 -18.35
CA VAL A 61 15.00 4.90 -17.14
C VAL A 61 15.06 3.67 -16.23
N PRO A 62 15.31 3.81 -14.93
CA PRO A 62 15.51 5.06 -14.21
C PRO A 62 16.94 5.59 -14.40
N ALA A 63 17.06 6.89 -14.72
CA ALA A 63 18.35 7.57 -14.69
C ALA A 63 18.69 8.03 -13.27
N GLU A 64 19.97 7.92 -12.91
CA GLU A 64 20.56 8.55 -11.73
C GLU A 64 20.32 10.08 -11.76
N GLY A 65 20.05 10.68 -10.61
CA GLY A 65 19.75 12.12 -10.51
C GLY A 65 18.43 12.59 -11.13
N CYS A 66 17.69 11.72 -11.84
CA CYS A 66 16.35 12.00 -12.34
C CYS A 66 15.27 11.42 -11.39
N ARG A 67 14.01 11.81 -11.56
CA ARG A 67 12.84 11.25 -10.85
C ARG A 67 11.94 10.36 -11.75
N CYS A 68 12.46 9.96 -12.90
CA CYS A 68 11.78 9.05 -13.82
C CYS A 68 11.79 7.61 -13.27
N GLY A 69 10.85 6.77 -13.70
CA GLY A 69 10.77 5.38 -13.24
C GLY A 69 9.47 5.05 -12.53
N LEU A 70 9.22 3.76 -12.36
CA LEU A 70 8.14 3.24 -11.52
C LEU A 70 8.66 3.04 -10.11
N TYR A 71 7.90 3.51 -9.12
CA TYR A 71 8.31 3.51 -7.72
C TYR A 71 7.60 2.41 -6.94
N ALA A 72 8.31 1.81 -6.00
CA ALA A 72 7.73 1.03 -4.90
C ALA A 72 8.47 1.37 -3.61
N VAL A 73 7.80 1.27 -2.47
CA VAL A 73 8.38 1.49 -1.14
C VAL A 73 8.50 0.17 -0.38
N ALA A 74 9.49 0.08 0.51
CA ALA A 74 9.67 -1.11 1.35
C ALA A 74 8.60 -1.19 2.45
N ASP A 75 8.27 -0.05 3.04
CA ASP A 75 7.26 0.07 4.10
C ASP A 75 5.96 0.66 3.52
N PRO A 76 4.79 0.00 3.70
CA PRO A 76 3.50 0.51 3.23
C PRO A 76 3.22 1.95 3.66
N LEU A 77 3.71 2.38 4.83
CA LEU A 77 3.51 3.75 5.31
C LEU A 77 4.12 4.81 4.37
N GLY A 78 5.12 4.42 3.56
CA GLY A 78 5.74 5.30 2.56
C GLY A 78 4.80 5.79 1.46
N VAL A 79 3.58 5.23 1.33
CA VAL A 79 2.60 5.66 0.31
C VAL A 79 1.45 6.53 0.84
N VAL A 80 1.40 6.83 2.14
CA VAL A 80 0.24 7.52 2.75
C VAL A 80 -0.01 8.94 2.24
N GLY A 81 0.99 9.60 1.65
CA GLY A 81 0.83 10.91 1.00
C GLY A 81 0.06 10.87 -0.33
N HIS A 82 -0.52 9.72 -0.68
CA HIS A 82 -1.28 9.48 -1.90
C HIS A 82 -2.70 8.99 -1.59
N ASP A 83 -3.20 9.26 -0.38
CA ASP A 83 -4.58 9.03 0.00
C ASP A 83 -5.55 9.96 -0.76
N GLY A 84 -6.81 9.52 -0.89
CA GLY A 84 -7.87 10.24 -1.58
C GLY A 84 -8.91 9.30 -2.22
N PRO A 85 -9.99 9.86 -2.81
CA PRO A 85 -11.02 9.07 -3.45
C PRO A 85 -10.46 8.14 -4.53
N GLY A 86 -10.88 6.88 -4.50
CA GLY A 86 -10.43 5.86 -5.45
C GLY A 86 -8.97 5.42 -5.27
N ALA A 87 -8.33 5.74 -4.13
CA ALA A 87 -6.98 5.28 -3.84
C ALA A 87 -6.95 3.77 -3.54
N VAL A 88 -5.92 3.11 -4.06
CA VAL A 88 -5.68 1.67 -3.92
C VAL A 88 -4.24 1.46 -3.49
N LEU A 89 -4.02 0.68 -2.44
CA LEU A 89 -2.72 0.18 -2.00
C LEU A 89 -2.46 -1.17 -2.65
N GLY A 90 -1.21 -1.58 -2.81
CA GLY A 90 -0.95 -2.95 -3.25
C GLY A 90 0.52 -3.26 -3.41
N CYS A 91 0.80 -4.51 -3.79
CA CYS A 91 2.14 -4.95 -4.14
C CYS A 91 2.37 -4.82 -5.64
N VAL A 92 3.59 -4.43 -5.99
CA VAL A 92 4.06 -4.32 -7.37
C VAL A 92 5.38 -5.06 -7.50
N ALA A 93 5.51 -5.87 -8.55
CA ALA A 93 6.78 -6.43 -8.97
C ALA A 93 7.50 -5.42 -9.88
N LEU A 94 8.72 -5.04 -9.54
CA LEU A 94 9.58 -4.12 -10.28
C LEU A 94 10.80 -4.87 -10.82
N TYR A 95 11.23 -4.58 -12.05
CA TYR A 95 12.34 -5.27 -12.72
C TYR A 95 12.89 -4.49 -13.92
N GLY A 96 13.91 -5.06 -14.58
CA GLY A 96 14.71 -4.40 -15.61
C GLY A 96 15.80 -3.55 -14.95
N ASP A 97 16.06 -2.34 -15.47
CA ASP A 97 16.94 -1.41 -14.75
C ASP A 97 16.30 -1.01 -13.42
N LEU A 98 17.04 -1.20 -12.33
CA LEU A 98 16.58 -1.04 -10.96
C LEU A 98 17.54 -0.14 -10.21
N LEU A 99 17.02 0.86 -9.50
CA LEU A 99 17.76 1.69 -8.57
C LEU A 99 17.12 1.56 -7.19
N GLU A 100 17.92 1.09 -6.24
CA GLU A 100 17.57 1.11 -4.83
C GLU A 100 17.81 2.50 -4.25
N GLY A 101 16.86 2.95 -3.43
CA GLY A 101 16.96 4.17 -2.65
C GLY A 101 16.66 3.87 -1.18
N THR A 102 16.74 4.91 -0.35
CA THR A 102 16.63 4.77 1.11
C THR A 102 15.27 4.31 1.61
N GLN A 103 14.21 4.39 0.79
CA GLN A 103 12.82 4.07 1.18
C GLN A 103 12.19 2.99 0.28
N GLY A 104 12.93 2.46 -0.68
CA GLY A 104 12.42 1.50 -1.66
C GLY A 104 13.14 1.61 -2.99
N TRP A 105 12.43 1.38 -4.09
CA TRP A 105 13.04 1.14 -5.39
C TRP A 105 12.39 1.95 -6.51
N ARG A 106 13.19 2.21 -7.54
CA ARG A 106 12.75 2.71 -8.84
C ARG A 106 13.12 1.71 -9.91
N ALA A 107 12.23 1.46 -10.86
CA ALA A 107 12.52 0.56 -11.96
C ALA A 107 12.04 1.04 -13.32
N SER A 108 12.62 0.44 -14.36
CA SER A 108 12.25 0.61 -15.75
C SER A 108 10.90 -0.06 -16.07
N ARG A 109 10.58 -1.16 -15.38
CA ARG A 109 9.37 -1.96 -15.62
C ARG A 109 8.69 -2.33 -14.32
N GLY A 110 7.37 -2.53 -14.41
CA GLY A 110 6.57 -2.90 -13.25
C GLY A 110 5.22 -3.50 -13.59
N VAL A 111 4.78 -4.45 -12.78
CA VAL A 111 3.50 -5.16 -12.92
C VAL A 111 2.80 -5.18 -11.55
N PRO A 112 1.58 -4.63 -11.42
CA PRO A 112 0.79 -4.78 -10.20
C PRO A 112 0.55 -6.28 -9.93
N ARG A 113 0.54 -6.70 -8.67
CA ARG A 113 0.35 -8.12 -8.31
C ARG A 113 -0.73 -8.37 -7.28
N LEU A 114 -1.06 -7.35 -6.50
CA LEU A 114 -2.12 -7.38 -5.49
C LEU A 114 -2.66 -5.97 -5.37
N LEU A 115 -3.98 -5.83 -5.25
CA LEU A 115 -4.65 -4.55 -4.99
C LEU A 115 -5.56 -4.66 -3.77
N LEU A 116 -5.37 -3.73 -2.84
CA LEU A 116 -6.19 -3.50 -1.66
C LEU A 116 -6.91 -2.16 -1.85
N ALA A 117 -8.17 -2.24 -2.23
CA ALA A 117 -8.99 -1.09 -2.54
C ALA A 117 -9.62 -0.51 -1.27
N GLY A 118 -9.55 0.82 -1.11
CA GLY A 118 -10.25 1.51 -0.02
C GLY A 118 -11.77 1.50 -0.17
N PRO A 119 -12.50 2.03 0.82
CA PRO A 119 -13.96 1.96 0.88
C PRO A 119 -14.67 2.67 -0.28
N ASP A 120 -14.03 3.69 -0.85
CA ASP A 120 -14.54 4.51 -1.96
C ASP A 120 -14.54 3.78 -3.32
N VAL A 121 -13.90 2.62 -3.41
CA VAL A 121 -13.94 1.77 -4.59
C VAL A 121 -15.01 0.71 -4.38
N ASP A 122 -16.06 0.74 -5.19
CA ASP A 122 -17.16 -0.22 -5.10
C ASP A 122 -16.75 -1.63 -5.57
N GLU A 123 -17.57 -2.63 -5.18
CA GLU A 123 -17.31 -4.04 -5.47
C GLU A 123 -17.31 -4.35 -6.97
N ALA A 124 -18.18 -3.67 -7.74
CA ALA A 124 -18.23 -3.81 -9.18
C ALA A 124 -16.93 -3.33 -9.83
N THR A 125 -16.34 -2.24 -9.33
CA THR A 125 -15.06 -1.71 -9.77
C THR A 125 -13.92 -2.63 -9.36
N CYS A 126 -13.95 -3.20 -8.16
CA CYS A 126 -12.98 -4.22 -7.73
C CYS A 126 -13.00 -5.44 -8.66
N THR A 127 -14.19 -5.96 -8.98
CA THR A 127 -14.37 -7.07 -9.91
C THR A 127 -13.82 -6.74 -11.31
N ARG A 128 -14.13 -5.54 -11.84
CA ARG A 128 -13.61 -5.11 -13.14
C ARG A 128 -12.09 -4.90 -13.12
N LEU A 129 -11.52 -4.40 -12.03
CA LEU A 129 -10.07 -4.28 -11.87
C LEU A 129 -9.40 -5.65 -11.85
N ALA A 130 -9.94 -6.61 -11.09
CA ALA A 130 -9.41 -7.97 -11.01
C ALA A 130 -9.39 -8.62 -12.39
N ALA A 131 -10.50 -8.57 -13.12
CA ALA A 131 -10.59 -9.11 -14.48
C ALA A 131 -9.64 -8.40 -15.46
N ARG A 132 -9.53 -7.06 -15.38
CA ARG A 132 -8.72 -6.26 -16.31
C ARG A 132 -7.22 -6.43 -16.08
N TYR A 133 -6.79 -6.48 -14.82
CA TYR A 133 -5.37 -6.55 -14.46
C TYR A 133 -4.86 -7.98 -14.25
N GLY A 134 -5.77 -8.96 -14.08
CA GLY A 134 -5.40 -10.35 -13.84
C GLY A 134 -4.74 -10.56 -12.47
N VAL A 135 -5.13 -9.75 -11.48
CA VAL A 135 -4.55 -9.78 -10.12
C VAL A 135 -5.64 -9.88 -9.06
N PRO A 136 -5.33 -10.46 -7.90
CA PRO A 136 -6.21 -10.37 -6.74
C PRO A 136 -6.51 -8.91 -6.40
N VAL A 137 -7.80 -8.60 -6.27
CA VAL A 137 -8.29 -7.33 -5.76
C VAL A 137 -9.18 -7.63 -4.57
N ARG A 138 -8.95 -6.90 -3.48
CA ARG A 138 -9.77 -6.98 -2.28
C ARG A 138 -10.17 -5.61 -1.81
N ARG A 139 -11.45 -5.49 -1.48
CA ARG A 139 -12.01 -4.29 -0.89
C ARG A 139 -11.79 -4.33 0.62
N SER A 140 -11.33 -3.21 1.17
CA SER A 140 -11.27 -2.98 2.61
C SER A 140 -12.30 -1.95 3.02
N ALA A 141 -12.84 -2.12 4.22
CA ALA A 141 -13.67 -1.10 4.87
C ALA A 141 -12.84 0.10 5.35
N THR A 142 -11.51 -0.02 5.46
CA THR A 142 -10.62 1.01 5.98
C THR A 142 -9.94 1.80 4.85
N SER A 143 -9.65 3.08 5.10
CA SER A 143 -8.93 3.93 4.14
C SER A 143 -7.52 3.41 3.81
N LEU A 144 -6.94 3.88 2.69
CA LEU A 144 -5.55 3.56 2.32
C LEU A 144 -4.56 3.88 3.44
N ARG A 145 -4.73 5.03 4.09
CA ARG A 145 -3.87 5.44 5.21
C ARG A 145 -3.94 4.46 6.37
N ALA A 146 -5.14 4.04 6.75
CA ALA A 146 -5.34 3.06 7.83
C ALA A 146 -4.80 1.68 7.46
N LEU A 147 -4.99 1.23 6.21
CA LEU A 147 -4.40 -0.01 5.70
C LEU A 147 -2.87 0.03 5.78
N ALA A 148 -2.26 1.10 5.26
CA ALA A 148 -0.82 1.28 5.25
C ALA A 148 -0.24 1.32 6.67
N ALA A 149 -0.88 2.05 7.59
CA ALA A 149 -0.48 2.07 9.00
C ALA A 149 -0.58 0.69 9.65
N GLY A 150 -1.72 0.02 9.49
CA GLY A 150 -1.95 -1.30 10.07
C GLY A 150 -1.01 -2.39 9.54
N LEU A 151 -0.59 -2.32 8.29
CA LEU A 151 0.42 -3.20 7.69
C LEU A 151 1.84 -2.83 8.15
N SER A 152 2.14 -1.54 8.30
CA SER A 152 3.45 -1.08 8.81
C SER A 152 3.67 -1.52 10.26
N GLU A 153 2.63 -1.45 11.10
CA GLU A 153 2.62 -1.94 12.48
C GLU A 153 2.80 -3.47 12.56
N ARG A 154 2.29 -4.20 11.55
CA ARG A 154 2.38 -5.67 11.44
C ARG A 154 3.34 -6.06 10.32
N ARG A 155 4.61 -5.67 10.51
CA ARG A 155 5.67 -5.87 9.51
C ARG A 155 5.80 -7.32 9.06
N ASP A 156 5.67 -8.28 9.98
CA ASP A 156 5.65 -9.71 9.68
C ASP A 156 4.58 -10.09 8.64
N ARG A 157 3.37 -9.52 8.75
CA ARG A 157 2.29 -9.75 7.79
C ARG A 157 2.49 -9.00 6.49
N ALA A 158 3.02 -7.79 6.55
CA ALA A 158 3.39 -7.07 5.33
C ALA A 158 4.49 -7.80 4.54
N ASP A 159 5.46 -8.37 5.23
CA ASP A 159 6.55 -9.16 4.62
C ASP A 159 6.00 -10.46 4.05
N ALA A 160 5.19 -11.21 4.82
CA ALA A 160 4.53 -12.42 4.34
C ALA A 160 3.68 -12.18 3.09
N LEU A 161 2.94 -11.06 3.01
CA LEU A 161 2.18 -10.70 1.81
C LEU A 161 3.07 -10.43 0.61
N ARG A 162 4.19 -9.71 0.80
CA ARG A 162 5.15 -9.46 -0.28
C ARG A 162 5.82 -10.75 -0.76
N ASP A 163 6.16 -11.64 0.16
CA ASP A 163 6.79 -12.92 -0.15
C ASP A 163 5.82 -13.87 -0.84
N ALA A 164 4.56 -13.94 -0.40
CA ALA A 164 3.52 -14.70 -1.11
C ALA A 164 3.27 -14.13 -2.51
N VAL A 165 3.24 -12.81 -2.68
CA VAL A 165 3.13 -12.16 -3.99
C VAL A 165 4.33 -12.47 -4.89
N ARG A 166 5.54 -12.56 -4.30
CA ARG A 166 6.75 -12.99 -5.00
C ARG A 166 6.62 -14.46 -5.41
N ALA A 167 6.30 -15.38 -4.51
CA ALA A 167 6.14 -16.80 -4.84
C ALA A 167 5.02 -17.07 -5.87
N ALA A 168 3.95 -16.28 -5.84
CA ALA A 168 2.88 -16.32 -6.83
C ALA A 168 3.32 -15.84 -8.21
N ALA A 169 4.31 -14.94 -8.28
CA ALA A 169 4.94 -14.56 -9.55
C ALA A 169 5.63 -15.74 -10.21
N ASP A 170 6.17 -16.64 -9.41
CA ASP A 170 6.94 -17.80 -9.83
C ASP A 170 6.04 -19.03 -10.10
N GLY A 171 4.71 -18.87 -9.97
CA GLY A 171 3.71 -19.89 -10.27
C GLY A 171 3.45 -20.90 -9.15
N THR A 172 3.92 -20.64 -7.94
CA THR A 172 3.95 -21.65 -6.86
C THR A 172 2.68 -21.65 -6.01
N GLU A 173 2.08 -20.50 -5.70
CA GLU A 173 0.88 -20.40 -4.83
C GLU A 173 0.01 -19.18 -5.16
N SER A 174 -1.28 -19.24 -4.78
CA SER A 174 -2.18 -18.10 -4.83
C SER A 174 -2.15 -17.33 -3.50
N PRO A 175 -1.87 -16.02 -3.48
CA PRO A 175 -1.74 -15.25 -2.23
C PRO A 175 -3.10 -14.91 -1.61
N VAL A 176 -4.21 -15.37 -2.19
CA VAL A 176 -5.58 -14.94 -1.88
C VAL A 176 -5.97 -15.21 -0.42
N ASP A 177 -5.74 -16.42 0.09
CA ASP A 177 -6.15 -16.78 1.45
C ASP A 177 -5.37 -15.98 2.51
N LEU A 178 -4.08 -15.73 2.24
CA LEU A 178 -3.25 -14.89 3.09
C LEU A 178 -3.74 -13.43 3.09
N VAL A 179 -4.12 -12.90 1.93
CA VAL A 179 -4.68 -11.55 1.81
C VAL A 179 -5.97 -11.42 2.62
N ASP A 180 -6.88 -12.39 2.50
CA ASP A 180 -8.16 -12.37 3.20
C ASP A 180 -7.96 -12.49 4.73
N GLY A 181 -7.02 -13.32 5.17
CA GLY A 181 -6.61 -13.41 6.58
C GLY A 181 -6.05 -12.10 7.12
N VAL A 182 -5.13 -11.46 6.40
CA VAL A 182 -4.56 -10.17 6.81
C VAL A 182 -5.63 -9.09 6.85
N LEU A 183 -6.50 -9.00 5.84
CA LEU A 183 -7.58 -8.00 5.83
C LEU A 183 -8.56 -8.21 6.98
N HIS A 184 -8.86 -9.46 7.33
CA HIS A 184 -9.69 -9.78 8.49
C HIS A 184 -9.04 -9.30 9.79
N GLU A 185 -7.74 -9.52 9.97
CA GLU A 185 -6.97 -9.02 11.12
C GLU A 185 -6.87 -7.48 11.16
N LEU A 186 -6.70 -6.82 10.00
CA LEU A 186 -6.71 -5.35 9.91
C LEU A 186 -8.09 -4.80 10.31
N SER A 187 -9.16 -5.46 9.87
CA SER A 187 -10.55 -5.02 10.09
C SER A 187 -11.06 -5.33 11.49
N SER A 188 -10.55 -6.39 12.12
CA SER A 188 -10.90 -6.78 13.50
C SER A 188 -10.30 -5.82 14.55
N GLY A 189 -9.51 -4.83 14.09
CA GLY A 189 -8.71 -3.95 14.94
C GLY A 189 -7.68 -4.73 15.75
N PRO A 190 -6.83 -4.06 16.55
CA PRO A 190 -6.27 -4.72 17.71
C PRO A 190 -7.47 -5.14 18.56
N GLY A 191 -7.82 -6.43 18.54
CA GLY A 191 -8.96 -6.93 19.28
C GLY A 191 -8.83 -6.46 20.72
N ARG A 192 -9.67 -5.50 21.13
CA ARG A 192 -9.67 -4.79 22.44
C ARG A 192 -8.59 -5.28 23.41
N ALA A 193 -7.33 -5.01 23.12
CA ALA A 193 -6.26 -5.19 24.10
C ALA A 193 -6.32 -3.93 24.95
N GLY A 194 -7.20 -3.96 25.95
CA GLY A 194 -7.34 -2.94 26.98
C GLY A 194 -7.59 -1.53 26.44
N ARG A 195 -8.84 -1.05 26.51
CA ARG A 195 -9.04 0.39 26.73
C ARG A 195 -8.09 0.82 27.85
N PRO A 196 -7.31 1.91 27.71
CA PRO A 196 -6.60 2.50 28.85
C PRO A 196 -7.61 3.23 29.74
N THR A 197 -8.70 2.56 30.13
CA THR A 197 -9.63 3.02 31.15
C THR A 197 -8.88 3.18 32.47
N ALA A 198 -7.88 2.34 32.75
CA ALA A 198 -7.06 2.47 33.95
C ALA A 198 -6.22 3.76 33.95
N LEU A 199 -5.55 4.13 32.84
CA LEU A 199 -4.70 5.33 32.82
C LEU A 199 -5.54 6.62 32.87
N LEU A 200 -6.68 6.66 32.16
CA LEU A 200 -7.60 7.80 32.21
C LEU A 200 -8.30 7.91 33.58
N LEU A 201 -8.66 6.80 34.23
CA LEU A 201 -9.20 6.81 35.59
C LEU A 201 -8.14 7.21 36.63
N VAL A 202 -6.89 6.76 36.49
CA VAL A 202 -5.79 7.16 37.38
C VAL A 202 -5.47 8.64 37.24
N LEU A 203 -5.42 9.17 36.01
CA LEU A 203 -5.23 10.60 35.77
C LEU A 203 -6.41 11.43 36.28
N ALA A 204 -7.65 10.99 36.07
CA ALA A 204 -8.83 11.66 36.60
C ALA A 204 -8.85 11.64 38.14
N ALA A 205 -8.53 10.51 38.78
CA ALA A 205 -8.45 10.41 40.23
C ALA A 205 -7.32 11.27 40.83
N ALA A 206 -6.16 11.35 40.15
CA ALA A 206 -5.06 12.21 40.58
C ALA A 206 -5.42 13.70 40.49
N VAL A 207 -6.12 14.12 39.42
CA VAL A 207 -6.60 15.51 39.28
C VAL A 207 -7.65 15.84 40.34
N VAL A 208 -8.59 14.94 40.62
CA VAL A 208 -9.60 15.15 41.68
C VAL A 208 -8.93 15.23 43.06
N MET A 209 -7.98 14.34 43.38
CA MET A 209 -7.24 14.42 44.65
C MET A 209 -6.45 15.71 44.80
N TRP A 210 -5.80 16.20 43.72
CA TRP A 210 -5.04 17.44 43.75
C TRP A 210 -5.94 18.67 43.97
N LEU A 211 -7.11 18.71 43.31
CA LEU A 211 -8.08 19.78 43.52
C LEU A 211 -8.66 19.79 44.94
N LEU A 212 -8.91 18.61 45.53
CA LEU A 212 -9.39 18.51 46.91
C LEU A 212 -8.34 18.96 47.93
N THR A 213 -7.07 18.58 47.75
CA THR A 213 -5.98 19.04 48.64
C THR A 213 -5.74 20.54 48.52
N ALA A 214 -5.77 21.09 47.31
CA ALA A 214 -5.65 22.53 47.08
C ALA A 214 -6.78 23.32 47.76
N ALA A 215 -8.03 22.84 47.68
CA ALA A 215 -9.18 23.49 48.33
C ALA A 215 -9.06 23.50 49.86
N THR A 216 -8.62 22.39 50.47
CA THR A 216 -8.41 22.33 51.93
C THR A 216 -7.30 23.26 52.43
N LEU A 217 -6.23 23.45 51.64
CA LEU A 217 -5.13 24.36 52.00
C LEU A 217 -5.56 25.83 51.95
N VAL A 218 -6.41 26.21 51.00
CA VAL A 218 -6.96 27.57 50.90
C VAL A 218 -7.90 27.87 52.07
N LEU A 219 -8.73 26.90 52.48
CA LEU A 219 -9.64 27.05 53.63
C LEU A 219 -8.92 27.09 54.99
N ALA A 220 -7.75 26.47 55.12
CA ALA A 220 -6.96 26.49 56.35
C ALA A 220 -6.08 27.75 56.50
N ALA A 221 -5.92 28.53 55.44
CA ALA A 221 -5.12 29.76 55.41
C ALA A 221 -5.95 31.05 55.48
N ALA A 222 -7.27 30.93 55.60
CA ALA A 222 -8.24 32.04 55.78
C ALA A 222 -8.79 32.04 57.21
#